data_AF-A5KN98-F1
#
_entry.id   AF-A5KN98-F1
#
_cell.length_a   1.000
_cell.length_b   1.000
_cell.length_c   1.000
_cell.angle_alpha   90.00
_cell.angle_beta   90.00
_cell.angle_gamma   90.00
#
_symmetry.space_group_name_H-M   'P 1'
#
loop_
_entity.id
_entity.type
_entity.pdbx_description
1 polymer ?
#
loop_
_entity_poly.entity_id
_entity_poly.type
_entity_poly.pdbx_seq_one_letter_code
_entity_poly.pdbx_strand_id
1 'polypeptide(L)' 'MLCEKRFAPDTRYMVEFLVLEQTEQFGDAGIYHRYFLTKKAYYEMVELQNQGIFRFQRQALVLEGTLHYLPVQTFFQD' A
#
# COMPACT_ATOMS: atom_id res chain seq x y z
N MET A 1 20.22 19.84 10.67
CA MET A 1 19.26 18.87 11.22
C MET A 1 19.08 17.77 10.20
N LEU A 2 19.44 16.52 10.54
CA LEU A 2 19.12 15.35 9.72
C LEU A 2 17.77 14.82 10.21
N CYS A 3 16.69 15.11 9.50
CA CYS A 3 15.38 14.57 9.84
C CYS A 3 15.30 13.14 9.30
N GLU A 4 15.69 12.17 10.12
CA GLU A 4 15.46 10.76 9.82
C GLU A 4 13.96 10.48 9.84
N LYS A 5 13.43 9.95 8.74
CA LYS A 5 12.03 9.56 8.66
C LYS A 5 11.83 8.30 9.52
N ARG A 6 11.16 8.46 10.66
CA ARG A 6 10.85 7.36 11.57
C ARG A 6 9.49 6.76 11.22
N PHE A 7 9.48 5.47 10.88
CA PHE A 7 8.24 4.71 10.79
C PHE A 7 7.82 4.18 12.16
N ALA A 8 6.54 3.87 12.31
CA ALA A 8 6.09 3.14 13.49
C ALA A 8 6.84 1.78 13.57
N PRO A 9 7.23 1.30 14.76
CA PRO A 9 8.09 0.10 14.90
C PRO A 9 7.51 -1.18 14.29
N ASP A 10 6.20 -1.23 14.07
CA ASP A 10 5.44 -2.34 13.49
C ASP A 10 5.11 -2.14 12.00
N THR A 11 5.53 -1.02 11.41
CA THR A 11 5.45 -0.80 9.97
C THR A 11 6.31 -1.82 9.26
N ARG A 12 5.73 -2.56 8.32
CA ARG A 12 6.43 -3.58 7.53
C ARG A 12 6.27 -3.37 6.03
N TYR A 13 5.22 -2.68 5.62
CA TYR A 13 4.90 -2.45 4.20
C TYR A 13 4.61 -0.99 3.92
N MET A 14 4.85 -0.60 2.68
CA MET A 14 4.35 0.64 2.10
C MET A 14 3.62 0.27 0.81
N VAL A 15 2.43 0.79 0.62
CA VAL A 15 1.66 0.61 -0.62
C VAL A 15 1.22 1.95 -1.17
N GLU A 16 1.29 2.08 -2.48
CA GLU A 16 0.69 3.16 -3.24
C GLU A 16 -0.39 2.57 -4.13
N PHE A 17 -1.59 3.14 -4.11
CA PHE A 17 -2.74 2.59 -4.81
C PHE A 17 -3.67 3.68 -5.34
N LEU A 18 -4.39 3.33 -6.41
CA LEU A 18 -5.41 4.16 -7.03
C LEU A 18 -6.79 3.60 -6.68
N VAL A 19 -7.67 4.42 -6.13
CA VAL A 19 -9.06 4.07 -5.85
C VAL A 19 -9.80 3.89 -7.17
N LEU A 20 -10.47 2.75 -7.34
CA LEU A 20 -11.24 2.45 -8.56
C LEU A 20 -12.74 2.72 -8.35
N GLU A 21 -13.23 2.50 -7.14
CA GLU A 21 -14.62 2.73 -6.75
C GLU A 21 -14.71 3.69 -5.56
N GLN A 22 -15.70 4.59 -5.57
CA GLN A 22 -15.90 5.52 -4.45
C GLN A 22 -16.26 4.75 -3.18
N THR A 23 -15.56 5.05 -2.09
CA THR A 23 -15.82 4.46 -0.77
C THR A 23 -15.73 5.52 0.31
N GLU A 24 -16.45 5.36 1.42
CA GLU A 24 -16.32 6.27 2.57
C GLU A 24 -14.88 6.26 3.14
N GLN A 25 -14.21 5.11 3.08
CA GLN A 25 -12.86 4.94 3.63
C GLN A 25 -11.76 5.54 2.77
N PHE A 26 -11.84 5.44 1.44
CA PHE A 26 -10.77 5.84 0.53
C PHE A 26 -11.11 7.07 -0.32
N GLY A 27 -12.34 7.58 -0.24
CA GLY A 27 -12.81 8.71 -1.01
C GLY A 27 -13.23 8.33 -2.43
N ASP A 28 -13.19 9.30 -3.34
CA ASP A 28 -13.65 9.16 -4.72
C ASP A 28 -12.74 8.28 -5.59
N ALA A 29 -13.33 7.71 -6.64
CA ALA A 29 -12.58 7.01 -7.68
C ALA A 29 -11.56 7.94 -8.34
N GLY A 30 -10.36 7.41 -8.61
CA GLY A 30 -9.23 8.14 -9.17
C GLY A 30 -8.32 8.81 -8.13
N ILE A 31 -8.65 8.76 -6.83
CA ILE A 31 -7.76 9.28 -5.78
C ILE A 31 -6.55 8.34 -5.60
N TYR A 32 -5.37 8.94 -5.47
CA TYR A 32 -4.13 8.25 -5.18
C TYR A 32 -3.80 8.30 -3.69
N HIS A 33 -3.50 7.16 -3.10
CA HIS A 33 -3.10 7.05 -1.69
C HIS A 33 -1.73 6.39 -1.55
N ARG A 34 -1.03 6.76 -0.46
CA ARG A 34 0.22 6.13 -0.04
C ARG A 34 0.18 5.79 1.44
N TYR A 35 0.11 4.51 1.77
CA TYR A 35 -0.05 4.03 3.14
C TYR A 35 1.20 3.29 3.61
N PHE A 36 1.49 3.42 4.91
CA PHE A 36 2.49 2.63 5.62
C PHE A 36 1.77 1.71 6.59
N LEU A 37 2.00 0.42 6.44
CA LEU A 37 1.12 -0.61 6.98
C LEU A 37 1.89 -1.59 7.85
N THR A 38 1.20 -2.05 8.89
CA THR A 38 1.57 -3.30 9.56
C THR A 38 1.38 -4.48 8.61
N LYS A 39 1.97 -5.63 8.94
CA LYS A 39 1.78 -6.86 8.16
C LYS A 39 0.30 -7.24 8.04
N LYS A 40 -0.48 -7.07 9.12
CA LYS A 40 -1.92 -7.40 9.12
C LYS A 40 -2.69 -6.51 8.14
N ALA A 41 -2.52 -5.19 8.25
CA ALA A 41 -3.23 -4.23 7.40
C ALA A 41 -2.83 -4.38 5.92
N TYR A 42 -1.59 -4.77 5.61
CA TYR A 42 -1.19 -5.07 4.24
C TYR A 42 -2.02 -6.19 3.61
N TYR A 43 -2.23 -7.31 4.32
CA TYR A 43 -3.06 -8.40 3.78
C TYR A 43 -4.53 -8.01 3.64
N GLU A 44 -5.08 -7.23 4.57
CA GLU A 44 -6.43 -6.66 4.42
C GLU A 44 -6.55 -5.81 3.15
N MET A 45 -5.52 -5.01 2.84
CA MET A 45 -5.49 -4.24 1.60
C MET A 45 -5.35 -5.11 0.34
N VAL A 46 -4.63 -6.23 0.41
CA VAL A 46 -4.56 -7.18 -0.71
C VAL A 46 -5.93 -7.78 -1.02
N GLU A 47 -6.71 -8.15 0.01
CA GLU A 47 -8.08 -8.66 -0.19
C GLU A 47 -8.99 -7.61 -0.83
N LEU A 48 -8.92 -6.35 -0.40
CA LEU A 48 -9.67 -5.25 -1.00
C LEU A 48 -9.27 -4.97 -2.46
N GLN A 49 -7.98 -5.12 -2.79
CA GLN A 49 -7.53 -5.08 -4.18
C GLN A 49 -8.13 -6.22 -4.99
N ASN A 50 -8.16 -7.44 -4.46
CA ASN A 50 -8.73 -8.60 -5.14
C ASN A 50 -10.25 -8.45 -5.38
N GLN A 51 -10.93 -7.65 -4.56
CA GLN A 51 -12.32 -7.26 -4.75
C GLN A 51 -12.53 -6.14 -5.79
N GLY A 52 -11.45 -5.52 -6.29
CA GLY A 52 -11.53 -4.47 -7.31
C GLY A 52 -11.75 -3.05 -6.77
N ILE A 53 -11.73 -2.85 -5.45
CA ILE A 53 -11.98 -1.52 -4.83
C ILE A 53 -10.88 -0.52 -5.20
N PHE A 54 -9.65 -0.99 -5.28
CA PHE A 54 -8.49 -0.19 -5.70
C PHE A 54 -7.45 -1.08 -6.38
N ARG A 55 -6.48 -0.45 -7.03
CA ARG A 55 -5.33 -1.12 -7.65
C ARG A 55 -4.01 -0.59 -7.11
N PHE A 56 -3.18 -1.48 -6.61
CA PHE A 56 -1.80 -1.17 -6.24
C PHE A 56 -1.01 -0.73 -7.47
N GLN A 57 -0.28 0.37 -7.29
CA GLN A 57 0.65 0.93 -8.25
C GLN A 57 2.09 0.62 -7.83
N ARG A 58 2.39 0.70 -6.53
CA ARG A 58 3.70 0.33 -5.97
C ARG A 58 3.53 -0.32 -4.61
N GLN A 59 4.47 -1.18 -4.27
CA GLN A 59 4.57 -1.77 -2.95
C GLN A 59 6.03 -1.90 -2.56
N ALA A 60 6.33 -1.78 -1.27
CA ALA A 60 7.67 -1.92 -0.74
C ALA A 60 7.65 -2.56 0.65
N LEU A 61 8.72 -3.28 0.99
CA LEU A 61 9.02 -3.65 2.36
C LEU A 61 9.69 -2.47 3.07
N VAL A 62 9.33 -2.26 4.33
CA VAL A 62 10.01 -1.33 5.22
C VAL A 62 10.98 -2.12 6.07
N LEU A 63 12.28 -2.05 5.75
CA LEU A 63 13.35 -2.73 6.45
C LEU A 63 14.30 -1.67 7.02
N GLU A 64 14.49 -1.68 8.34
CA GLU A 64 15.42 -0.76 9.04
C GLU A 64 15.25 0.72 8.65
N GLY A 65 14.00 1.16 8.43
CA GLY A 65 13.72 2.54 8.04
C GLY A 65 13.88 2.84 6.54
N THR A 66 14.19 1.83 5.72
CA THR A 66 14.37 1.96 4.27
C THR A 66 13.26 1.26 3.50
N LEU A 67 12.90 1.80 2.33
CA LEU A 67 11.91 1.22 1.42
C LEU A 67 12.57 0.35 0.36
N HIS A 68 12.24 -0.94 0.40
CA HIS A 68 12.66 -1.92 -0.60
C HIS A 68 11.48 -2.21 -1.52
N TYR A 69 11.43 -1.49 -2.64
CA TYR A 69 10.36 -1.64 -3.62
C TYR A 69 10.35 -3.05 -4.19
N LEU A 70 9.18 -3.68 -4.15
CA LEU A 70 8.97 -4.99 -4.76
C LEU A 70 8.55 -4.78 -6.23
N PRO A 71 8.78 -5.78 -7.10
CA PRO A 71 8.20 -5.74 -8.43
C PRO A 71 6.68 -5.58 -8.33
N VAL A 72 6.13 -4.83 -9.28
CA VAL A 72 4.67 -4.76 -9.46
C VAL A 72 4.21 -6.18 -9.71
N GLN A 73 3.41 -6.73 -8.80
CA GLN A 73 2.76 -8.01 -9.03
C GLN A 73 1.73 -7.77 -10.12
N THR A 74 2.09 -8.10 -11.35
CA THR A 74 1.14 -8.29 -12.43
C THR A 74 0.33 -9.52 -12.08
N PHE A 75 -0.77 -9.34 -11.35
CA PHE A 75 -1.77 -10.37 -11.20
C PHE A 75 -2.38 -10.65 -12.58
N PHE A 76 -1.80 -11.62 -13.29
CA PHE A 76 -2.55 -12.42 -14.24
C PHE A 76 -3.09 -13.59 -13.42
N GLN A 77 -4.38 -13.57 -13.10
CA GLN A 77 -5.07 -14.83 -12.82
C GLN A 77 -5.20 -15.53 -14.18
N ASP A 78 -4.58 -16.71 -14.30
CA ASP A 78 -4.94 -17.69 -15.34
C ASP A 78 -6.41 -18.13 -15.19
#